data_AF-A0A2S8S9Y6-F1
#
_entry.id   AF-A0A2S8S9Y6-F1
#
_cell.length_a   1.000
_cell.length_b   1.000
_cell.length_c   1.000
_cell.angle_alpha   90.00
_cell.angle_beta   90.00
_cell.angle_gamma   90.00
#
_symmetry.space_group_name_H-M   'P 1'
#
loop_
_entity.id
_entity.type
_entity.pdbx_description
1 polymer ?
#
loop_
_entity_poly.entity_id
_entity_poly.type
_entity_poly.pdbx_seq_one_letter_code
_entity_poly.pdbx_strand_id
1 'polypeptide(L)'
;MALSGLLTDGALPLTRLALALIAALAAPPVMAESVTYAGEDAARLKCAAMLSLAGNFARSEGRLDAAGHRKSMGAIGQLLAPLPGNGRDKARAMQGMADRIMLRSKPGALRREFKTVLPACGRYF
;
A
#
# COMPACT_ATOMS: atom_id res chain seq x y z
N MET A 1 -73.11 4.24 5.13
CA MET A 1 -72.66 2.87 5.46
C MET A 1 -71.14 2.89 5.51
N ALA A 2 -70.54 2.89 6.70
CA ALA A 2 -69.09 2.82 6.89
C ALA A 2 -68.82 1.69 7.89
N LEU A 3 -67.99 0.75 7.46
CA LEU A 3 -67.57 -0.46 8.15
C LEU A 3 -66.16 -0.26 8.73
N SER A 4 -65.97 -0.78 9.94
CA SER A 4 -64.71 -1.32 10.51
C SER A 4 -63.57 -0.31 10.78
N GLY A 5 -62.99 -0.17 11.97
CA GLY A 5 -62.86 -1.11 13.08
C GLY A 5 -61.65 -2.04 12.87
N LEU A 6 -60.53 -1.71 13.55
CA LEU A 6 -59.31 -2.48 13.91
C LEU A 6 -58.02 -1.80 13.45
N LEU A 7 -57.21 -1.34 14.42
CA LEU A 7 -55.74 -1.50 14.46
C LEU A 7 -55.23 -0.91 15.79
N THR A 8 -55.27 -1.76 16.81
CA THR A 8 -54.58 -1.65 18.10
C THR A 8 -53.06 -1.79 17.92
N ASP A 9 -52.34 -0.96 18.68
CA ASP A 9 -51.11 -1.23 19.43
C ASP A 9 -50.07 -2.25 18.91
N GLY A 10 -48.84 -1.76 18.72
CA GLY A 10 -47.62 -2.55 18.90
C GLY A 10 -46.70 -2.69 17.68
N ALA A 11 -45.94 -1.65 17.32
CA ALA A 11 -44.73 -1.80 16.50
C ALA A 11 -43.86 -0.52 16.45
N LEU A 12 -43.10 -0.19 17.49
CA LEU A 12 -41.90 0.67 17.38
C LEU A 12 -40.98 0.37 18.58
N PRO A 13 -39.77 -0.19 18.35
CA PRO A 13 -38.64 0.70 18.10
C PRO A 13 -37.54 0.07 17.19
N LEU A 14 -37.87 -0.57 16.08
CA LEU A 14 -36.84 -1.07 15.13
C LEU A 14 -36.22 0.04 14.26
N THR A 15 -36.85 1.22 14.19
CA THR A 15 -36.43 2.32 13.31
C THR A 15 -35.26 3.15 13.85
N ARG A 16 -35.00 3.16 15.17
CA ARG A 16 -33.89 3.96 15.74
C ARG A 16 -32.53 3.27 15.65
N LEU A 17 -32.48 1.93 15.71
CA LEU A 17 -31.24 1.17 15.52
C LEU A 17 -30.75 1.19 14.07
N ALA A 18 -31.68 1.19 13.09
CA ALA A 18 -31.33 1.24 11.68
C ALA A 18 -30.65 2.58 11.29
N LEU A 19 -31.08 3.70 11.88
CA LEU A 19 -30.49 5.01 11.58
C LEU A 19 -29.05 5.16 12.11
N ALA A 20 -28.72 4.53 13.23
CA ALA A 20 -27.37 4.57 13.81
C ALA A 20 -26.36 3.77 12.97
N LEU A 21 -26.77 2.64 12.38
CA LEU A 21 -25.89 1.87 11.49
C LEU A 21 -25.58 2.61 10.18
N ILE A 22 -26.55 3.32 9.61
CA ILE A 22 -26.36 4.06 8.36
C ILE A 22 -25.47 5.30 8.58
N ALA A 23 -25.56 5.95 9.74
CA ALA A 23 -24.66 7.06 10.08
C ALA A 23 -23.19 6.61 10.25
N ALA A 24 -22.93 5.36 10.64
CA ALA A 24 -21.58 4.80 10.67
C ALA A 24 -21.02 4.47 9.26
N LEU A 25 -21.89 4.25 8.27
CA LEU A 25 -21.52 4.04 6.86
C LEU A 25 -21.34 5.36 6.09
N ALA A 26 -21.83 6.48 6.63
CA ALA A 26 -21.67 7.82 6.07
C ALA A 26 -20.46 8.57 6.64
N ALA A 27 -19.74 7.98 7.60
CA ALA A 27 -18.39 8.44 7.89
C ALA A 27 -17.59 8.22 6.60
N PRO A 28 -17.09 9.28 5.93
CA PRO A 28 -16.16 9.08 4.84
C PRO A 28 -15.08 8.14 5.38
N PRO A 29 -14.61 7.15 4.59
CA PRO A 29 -13.45 6.39 5.01
C PRO A 29 -12.46 7.43 5.47
N VAL A 30 -11.98 7.34 6.72
CA VAL A 30 -10.82 8.09 7.16
C VAL A 30 -9.75 7.66 6.16
N MET A 31 -9.67 8.41 5.07
CA MET A 31 -8.72 8.25 4.00
C MET A 31 -7.46 8.60 4.73
N ALA A 32 -6.81 7.57 5.27
CA ALA A 32 -5.47 7.63 5.79
C ALA A 32 -4.72 8.52 4.80
N GLU A 33 -4.33 9.72 5.24
CA GLU A 33 -3.69 10.73 4.41
C GLU A 33 -2.68 9.99 3.54
N SER A 34 -3.01 9.86 2.26
CA SER A 34 -2.20 9.08 1.35
C SER A 34 -0.97 9.93 1.11
N VAL A 35 0.07 9.68 1.90
CA VAL A 35 1.36 10.34 1.76
C VAL A 35 1.76 10.21 0.29
N THR A 36 1.66 11.32 -0.43
CA THR A 36 1.88 11.36 -1.87
C THR A 36 3.34 11.68 -2.07
N TYR A 37 4.11 10.66 -2.45
CA TYR A 37 5.53 10.83 -2.73
C TYR A 37 5.71 11.44 -4.12
N ALA A 38 6.44 12.55 -4.20
CA ALA A 38 6.74 13.26 -5.43
C ALA A 38 8.25 13.58 -5.51
N GLY A 39 8.75 13.91 -6.72
CA GLY A 39 10.13 14.32 -6.92
C GLY A 39 11.16 13.30 -6.40
N GLU A 40 12.07 13.77 -5.54
CA GLU A 40 13.15 12.94 -4.99
C GLU A 40 12.62 11.79 -4.12
N ASP A 41 11.55 12.03 -3.35
CA ASP A 41 10.93 11.02 -2.49
C ASP A 41 10.33 9.87 -3.30
N ALA A 42 9.68 10.20 -4.43
CA ALA A 42 9.18 9.19 -5.36
C ALA A 42 10.32 8.37 -5.97
N ALA A 43 11.46 9.01 -6.26
CA ALA A 43 12.64 8.31 -6.78
C ALA A 43 13.29 7.41 -5.72
N ARG A 44 13.38 7.84 -4.45
CA ARG A 44 13.83 7.01 -3.32
C ARG A 44 12.91 5.82 -3.10
N LEU A 45 11.60 6.05 -3.12
CA LEU A 45 10.58 4.99 -3.01
C LEU A 45 10.70 3.98 -4.16
N LYS A 46 10.95 4.46 -5.39
CA LYS A 46 11.19 3.61 -6.56
C LYS A 46 12.45 2.77 -6.40
N CYS A 47 13.52 3.36 -5.89
CA CYS A 47 14.75 2.63 -5.58
C CYS A 47 14.52 1.54 -4.52
N ALA A 48 13.78 1.84 -3.45
CA ALA A 48 13.44 0.89 -2.41
C ALA A 48 12.61 -0.28 -2.97
N ALA A 49 11.59 0.02 -3.78
CA ALA A 49 10.75 -0.98 -4.43
C ALA A 49 11.55 -1.89 -5.39
N MET A 50 12.42 -1.30 -6.21
CA MET A 50 13.29 -2.06 -7.11
C MET A 50 14.28 -2.94 -6.35
N LEU A 51 14.89 -2.42 -5.28
CA LEU A 51 15.81 -3.21 -4.46
C LEU A 51 15.09 -4.36 -3.73
N SER A 52 13.85 -4.13 -3.29
CA SER A 52 12.99 -5.16 -2.72
C SER A 52 12.71 -6.28 -3.72
N LEU A 53 12.28 -5.94 -4.93
CA LEU A 53 12.05 -6.92 -6.00
C LEU A 53 13.32 -7.70 -6.34
N ALA A 54 14.44 -7.00 -6.55
CA ALA A 54 15.72 -7.63 -6.88
C ALA A 54 16.21 -8.57 -5.78
N GLY A 55 16.13 -8.14 -4.51
CA GLY A 55 16.51 -8.94 -3.35
C GLY A 55 15.62 -10.18 -3.17
N ASN A 56 14.32 -10.06 -3.44
CA ASN A 56 13.38 -11.18 -3.40
C ASN A 56 13.66 -12.20 -4.52
N PHE A 57 13.85 -11.73 -5.76
CA PHE A 57 14.18 -12.62 -6.89
C PHE A 57 15.52 -13.33 -6.70
N ALA A 58 16.56 -12.59 -6.31
CA ALA A 58 17.88 -13.18 -6.11
C ALA A 58 17.85 -14.22 -4.98
N ARG A 59 17.06 -14.00 -3.92
CA ARG A 59 16.87 -14.98 -2.85
C ARG A 59 16.08 -16.20 -3.33
N SER A 60 14.98 -16.02 -4.09
CA SER A 60 14.21 -17.15 -4.61
C SER A 60 14.97 -18.00 -5.62
N GLU A 61 15.91 -17.39 -6.36
CA GLU A 61 16.82 -18.10 -7.28
C GLU A 61 18.03 -18.74 -6.57
N GLY A 62 18.15 -18.62 -5.24
CA GLY A 62 19.32 -19.12 -4.48
C GLY A 62 20.62 -18.36 -4.77
N ARG A 63 20.55 -17.21 -5.43
CA ARG A 63 21.71 -16.36 -5.79
C ARG A 63 22.06 -15.35 -4.71
N LEU A 64 21.20 -15.19 -3.71
CA LEU A 64 21.40 -14.33 -2.56
C LEU A 64 21.13 -15.13 -1.29
N ASP A 65 22.14 -15.24 -0.45
CA ASP A 65 22.03 -15.91 0.85
C ASP A 65 21.25 -15.04 1.86
N ALA A 66 20.97 -15.61 3.04
CA ALA A 66 20.23 -14.90 4.07
C ALA A 66 20.95 -13.62 4.54
N ALA A 67 22.29 -13.62 4.56
CA ALA A 67 23.07 -12.45 4.95
C ALA A 67 22.98 -11.33 3.91
N GLY A 68 23.14 -11.65 2.63
CA GLY A 68 22.97 -10.72 1.52
C GLY A 68 21.57 -10.15 1.45
N HIS A 69 20.55 -10.97 1.69
CA HIS A 69 19.17 -10.51 1.76
C HIS A 69 18.91 -9.57 2.94
N ARG A 70 19.50 -9.84 4.12
CA ARG A 70 19.44 -8.89 5.25
C ARG A 70 20.11 -7.55 4.90
N LYS A 71 21.24 -7.57 4.19
CA LYS A 71 21.90 -6.34 3.71
C LYS A 71 21.00 -5.56 2.75
N SER A 72 20.29 -6.21 1.82
CA SER A 72 19.34 -5.53 0.95
C SER A 72 18.19 -4.89 1.73
N MET A 73 17.68 -5.55 2.76
CA MET A 73 16.65 -4.97 3.64
C MET A 73 17.17 -3.77 4.42
N GLY A 74 18.43 -3.77 4.86
CA GLY A 74 19.07 -2.62 5.48
C GLY A 74 19.16 -1.41 4.54
N ALA A 75 19.57 -1.64 3.30
CA ALA A 75 19.63 -0.62 2.26
C ALA A 75 18.23 -0.05 1.91
N ILE A 76 17.20 -0.90 1.87
CA ILE A 76 15.79 -0.46 1.75
C ILE A 76 15.41 0.45 2.92
N GLY A 77 15.79 0.07 4.15
CA GLY A 77 15.57 0.90 5.34
C GLY A 77 16.17 2.31 5.21
N GLN A 78 17.40 2.42 4.69
CA GLN A 78 18.06 3.71 4.47
C GLN A 78 17.34 4.57 3.42
N LEU A 79 16.84 3.95 2.34
CA LEU A 79 16.06 4.65 1.31
C LEU A 79 14.71 5.17 1.84
N LEU A 80 14.07 4.44 2.75
CA LEU A 80 12.77 4.81 3.33
C LEU A 80 12.88 5.74 4.55
N ALA A 81 14.02 5.79 5.22
CA ALA A 81 14.23 6.62 6.41
C ALA A 81 13.86 8.10 6.21
N PRO A 82 14.35 8.81 5.17
CA PRO A 82 14.07 10.24 4.99
C PRO A 82 12.64 10.55 4.51
N LEU A 83 11.89 9.54 4.05
CA LEU A 83 10.55 9.74 3.53
C LEU A 83 9.59 10.22 4.64
N PRO A 84 8.56 11.01 4.31
CA PRO A 84 7.51 11.36 5.27
C PRO A 84 6.66 10.13 5.66
N GLY A 85 6.00 10.21 6.81
CA GLY A 85 5.08 9.19 7.31
C GLY A 85 5.70 8.16 8.28
N ASN A 86 4.87 7.27 8.82
CA ASN A 86 5.33 6.21 9.71
C ASN A 86 5.89 5.01 8.92
N GLY A 87 6.58 4.10 9.62
CA GLY A 87 7.20 2.93 9.00
C GLY A 87 6.21 2.00 8.26
N ARG A 88 4.98 1.88 8.76
CA ARG A 88 3.93 1.05 8.12
C ARG A 88 3.48 1.65 6.80
N ASP A 89 3.28 2.97 6.75
CA ASP A 89 2.84 3.66 5.54
C ASP A 89 3.93 3.68 4.48
N LYS A 90 5.19 3.87 4.88
CA LYS A 90 6.36 3.75 3.99
C LYS A 90 6.46 2.35 3.37
N ALA A 91 6.34 1.30 4.19
CA ALA A 91 6.38 -0.08 3.72
C ALA A 91 5.20 -0.38 2.76
N ARG A 92 3.99 0.08 3.08
CA ARG A 92 2.82 -0.06 2.22
C ARG A 92 3.01 0.66 0.89
N ALA A 93 3.55 1.88 0.91
CA ALA A 93 3.82 2.65 -0.30
C ALA A 93 4.88 2.00 -1.18
N MET A 94 5.94 1.46 -0.57
CA MET A 94 6.99 0.71 -1.27
C MET A 94 6.42 -0.54 -1.92
N GLN A 95 5.63 -1.33 -1.18
CA GLN A 95 5.00 -2.55 -1.71
C GLN A 95 4.05 -2.21 -2.86
N GLY A 96 3.18 -1.22 -2.70
CA GLY A 96 2.29 -0.78 -3.77
C GLY A 96 3.04 -0.26 -5.00
N MET A 97 4.24 0.30 -4.82
CA MET A 97 5.10 0.67 -5.94
C MET A 97 5.75 -0.55 -6.61
N ALA A 98 6.23 -1.53 -5.83
CA ALA A 98 6.77 -2.79 -6.34
C ALA A 98 5.71 -3.56 -7.16
N ASP A 99 4.48 -3.63 -6.67
CA ASP A 99 3.36 -4.26 -7.36
C ASP A 99 3.05 -3.56 -8.68
N ARG A 100 3.05 -2.21 -8.70
CA ARG A 100 2.88 -1.44 -9.94
C ARG A 100 4.01 -1.68 -10.96
N ILE A 101 5.25 -1.79 -10.49
CA ILE A 101 6.40 -2.10 -11.35
C ILE A 101 6.22 -3.49 -11.96
N MET A 102 5.81 -4.48 -11.16
CA MET A 102 5.56 -5.85 -11.61
C MET A 102 4.40 -5.93 -12.60
N LEU A 103 3.28 -5.25 -12.33
CA LEU A 103 2.10 -5.24 -13.20
C LEU A 103 2.35 -4.54 -14.54
N ARG A 104 3.16 -3.48 -14.56
CA ARG A 104 3.46 -2.72 -15.78
C ARG A 104 4.58 -3.34 -16.61
N SER A 105 5.41 -4.17 -16.00
CA SER A 105 6.57 -4.75 -16.66
C SER A 105 6.25 -6.11 -17.27
N LYS A 106 6.35 -6.21 -18.60
CA LYS A 106 6.54 -7.51 -19.26
C LYS A 106 7.82 -8.17 -18.70
N PRO A 107 7.94 -9.51 -18.64
CA PRO A 107 9.11 -10.19 -18.04
C PRO A 107 10.48 -9.69 -18.54
N GLY A 108 10.61 -9.38 -19.84
CA GLY A 108 11.83 -8.78 -20.41
C GLY A 108 12.02 -7.28 -20.14
N ALA A 109 10.96 -6.55 -19.83
CA ALA A 109 10.99 -5.13 -19.52
C ALA A 109 11.48 -4.87 -18.08
N LEU A 110 11.10 -5.74 -17.14
CA LEU A 110 11.54 -5.63 -15.74
C LEU A 110 13.06 -5.72 -15.62
N ARG A 111 13.68 -6.63 -16.39
CA ARG A 111 15.14 -6.75 -16.45
C ARG A 111 15.82 -5.48 -16.96
N ARG A 112 15.23 -4.81 -17.93
CA ARG A 112 15.73 -3.52 -18.42
C ARG A 112 15.57 -2.44 -17.35
N GLU A 113 14.44 -2.42 -16.65
CA GLU A 113 14.20 -1.47 -15.57
C GLU A 113 15.19 -1.65 -14.42
N PHE A 114 15.56 -2.90 -14.07
CA PHE A 114 16.64 -3.15 -13.10
C PHE A 114 17.97 -2.56 -13.57
N LYS A 115 18.32 -2.76 -14.84
CA LYS A 115 19.59 -2.25 -15.40
C LYS A 115 19.66 -0.73 -15.47
N THR A 116 18.53 -0.04 -15.60
CA THR A 116 18.50 1.43 -15.70
C THR A 116 18.33 2.10 -14.35
N VAL A 117 17.47 1.57 -13.48
CA VAL A 117 17.08 2.23 -12.23
C VAL A 117 18.07 1.92 -11.09
N LEU A 118 18.50 0.66 -10.93
CA LEU A 118 19.37 0.30 -9.80
C LEU A 118 20.71 1.07 -9.77
N PRO A 119 21.42 1.28 -10.90
CA PRO A 119 22.63 2.11 -10.89
C PRO A 119 22.37 3.55 -10.46
N ALA A 120 21.24 4.13 -10.89
CA ALA A 120 20.86 5.48 -10.50
C ALA A 120 20.52 5.59 -9.00
N CYS A 121 20.12 4.49 -8.35
CA CYS A 121 19.90 4.43 -6.91
C CYS A 121 21.19 4.54 -6.09
N GLY A 122 22.36 4.36 -6.71
CA GLY A 122 23.66 4.53 -6.06
C GLY A 122 23.87 5.93 -5.48
N ARG A 123 23.18 6.96 -5.99
CA ARG A 123 23.25 8.34 -5.47
C ARG A 123 22.68 8.52 -4.06
N TYR A 124 22.04 7.50 -3.51
CA TYR A 124 21.39 7.53 -2.19
C TYR A 124 22.16 6.78 -1.10
N PHE A 125 23.30 6.19 -1.45
CA PHE A 125 24.21 5.45 -0.56
C PHE A 125 25.59 6.11 -0.59
#